data_AF-T0ZPE9-F1
#
_entry.id   AF-T0ZPE9-F1
#
_cell.length_a   1.000
_cell.length_b   1.000
_cell.length_c   1.000
_cell.angle_alpha   90.00
_cell.angle_beta   90.00
_cell.angle_gamma   90.00
#
_symmetry.space_group_name_H-M   'P 1'
#
loop_
_entity.id
_entity.type
_entity.pdbx_description
1 polymer ?
#
loop_
_entity_poly.entity_id
_entity_poly.type
_entity_poly.pdbx_seq_one_letter_code
_entity_poly.pdbx_strand_id
1 'polypeptide(L)'
;TMPLIATAADALAVTLNETGRVDIDHLAELLDRDSESALAQLGEAVFRDPETEAWETDDAYLSGAVRTKLARAVAAAERDPRYARNVAALRRVQPEDLLPSDITARLGAPWIPVADIEAFAAEVMGTATTVR
;
A
#
# COMPACT_ATOMS: atom_id res chain seq x y z
N THR A 1 -28.31 17.45 3.33
CA THR A 1 -29.20 16.30 3.10
C THR A 1 -28.46 15.08 3.57
N MET A 2 -29.07 14.24 4.41
CA MET A 2 -28.45 12.94 4.75
C MET A 2 -28.34 12.12 3.46
N PRO A 3 -27.19 11.47 3.19
CA PRO A 3 -27.04 10.62 2.01
C PRO A 3 -28.06 9.48 2.07
N LEU A 4 -28.67 9.16 0.92
CA LEU A 4 -29.49 7.97 0.81
C LEU A 4 -28.56 6.76 0.77
N ILE A 5 -28.64 5.89 1.78
CA ILE A 5 -27.84 4.67 1.85
C ILE A 5 -28.61 3.57 1.13
N ALA A 6 -28.21 3.23 -0.09
CA ALA A 6 -28.81 2.13 -0.85
C ALA A 6 -27.85 0.95 -1.01
N THR A 7 -26.55 1.19 -0.93
CA THR A 7 -25.51 0.21 -1.21
C THR A 7 -24.45 0.13 -0.11
N ALA A 8 -23.69 -0.97 -0.08
CA ALA A 8 -22.56 -1.12 0.84
C ALA A 8 -21.47 -0.06 0.62
N ALA A 9 -21.30 0.43 -0.61
CA ALA A 9 -20.39 1.53 -0.93
C ALA A 9 -20.87 2.86 -0.31
N ASP A 10 -22.19 3.13 -0.35
CA ASP A 10 -22.75 4.33 0.30
C ASP A 10 -22.55 4.26 1.82
N ALA A 11 -22.81 3.09 2.41
CA ALA A 11 -22.60 2.87 3.84
C ALA A 11 -21.12 3.02 4.23
N LEU A 12 -20.18 2.50 3.42
CA LEU A 12 -18.74 2.69 3.61
C LEU A 12 -18.34 4.16 3.55
N ALA A 13 -18.86 4.93 2.60
CA ALA A 13 -18.59 6.36 2.52
C ALA A 13 -19.09 7.11 3.77
N VAL A 14 -20.25 6.73 4.31
CA VAL A 14 -20.79 7.31 5.55
C VAL A 14 -19.89 6.95 6.74
N THR A 15 -19.53 5.68 6.92
CA THR A 15 -18.70 5.26 8.07
C THR A 15 -17.31 5.88 8.05
N LEU A 16 -16.70 6.02 6.86
CA LEU A 16 -15.43 6.71 6.70
C LEU A 16 -15.55 8.20 7.06
N ASN A 17 -16.61 8.88 6.61
CA ASN A 17 -16.83 10.29 6.92
C ASN A 17 -17.09 10.55 8.41
N GLU A 18 -17.79 9.63 9.09
CA GLU A 18 -18.16 9.79 10.50
C GLU A 18 -17.06 9.35 11.46
N THR A 19 -16.34 8.27 11.15
CA THR A 19 -15.39 7.64 12.08
C THR A 19 -13.92 7.78 11.67
N GLY A 20 -13.66 8.19 10.43
CA GLY A 20 -12.31 8.27 9.85
C GLY A 20 -11.66 6.93 9.56
N ARG A 21 -12.38 5.81 9.69
CA ARG A 21 -11.89 4.44 9.46
C ARG A 21 -13.00 3.56 8.87
N VAL A 22 -12.61 2.38 8.39
CA VAL A 22 -13.59 1.35 8.01
C VAL A 22 -14.13 0.71 9.29
N ASP A 23 -15.36 1.05 9.66
CA ASP A 23 -16.08 0.46 10.79
C ASP A 23 -17.16 -0.49 10.28
N ILE A 24 -16.88 -1.80 10.33
CA ILE A 24 -17.75 -2.83 9.76
C ILE A 24 -19.05 -2.97 10.54
N ASP A 25 -19.01 -2.81 11.86
CA ASP A 25 -20.19 -2.98 12.71
C ASP A 25 -21.16 -1.82 12.46
N HIS A 26 -20.66 -0.58 12.44
CA HIS A 26 -21.46 0.58 12.07
C HIS A 26 -22.01 0.48 10.64
N LEU A 27 -21.21 -0.03 9.70
CA LEU A 27 -21.65 -0.24 8.33
C LEU A 27 -22.78 -1.27 8.24
N ALA A 28 -22.71 -2.35 9.02
CA ALA A 28 -23.73 -3.39 9.08
C ALA A 28 -25.05 -2.84 9.65
N GLU A 29 -24.98 -1.98 10.68
CA GLU A 29 -26.14 -1.27 11.23
C GLU A 29 -26.82 -0.37 10.17
N LEU A 30 -26.03 0.40 9.41
CA LEU A 30 -26.56 1.26 8.34
C LEU A 30 -27.24 0.47 7.21
N LEU A 31 -26.83 -0.78 7.00
CA LEU A 31 -27.40 -1.67 5.98
C LEU A 31 -28.54 -2.56 6.49
N ASP A 32 -28.84 -2.52 7.80
CA ASP A 32 -29.74 -3.46 8.48
C ASP A 32 -29.38 -4.94 8.18
N ARG A 33 -28.09 -5.26 8.33
CA ARG A 33 -27.53 -6.61 8.07
C ARG A 33 -26.52 -7.00 9.14
N ASP A 34 -26.11 -8.26 9.12
CA ASP A 34 -24.97 -8.73 9.91
C ASP A 34 -23.63 -8.34 9.24
N SER A 35 -22.56 -8.26 10.06
CA SER A 35 -21.23 -7.86 9.63
C SER A 35 -20.63 -8.78 8.55
N GLU A 36 -20.96 -10.07 8.53
CA GLU A 36 -20.45 -11.01 7.52
C GLU A 36 -21.09 -10.75 6.16
N SER A 37 -22.42 -10.58 6.12
CA SER A 37 -23.17 -10.20 4.91
C SER A 37 -22.76 -8.83 4.38
N ALA A 38 -22.49 -7.87 5.26
CA ALA A 38 -22.02 -6.54 4.90
C ALA A 38 -20.61 -6.61 4.27
N LEU A 39 -19.69 -7.36 4.88
CA LEU A 39 -18.36 -7.62 4.33
C LEU A 39 -18.40 -8.34 2.98
N ALA A 40 -19.28 -9.32 2.82
CA ALA A 40 -19.45 -10.03 1.56
C ALA A 40 -19.89 -9.09 0.42
N GLN A 41 -20.71 -8.07 0.71
CA GLN A 41 -21.10 -7.06 -0.27
C GLN A 41 -19.98 -6.08 -0.63
N LEU A 42 -19.11 -5.75 0.33
CA LEU A 42 -17.94 -4.90 0.07
C LEU A 42 -16.89 -5.64 -0.78
N GLY A 43 -16.75 -6.95 -0.61
CA GLY A 43 -15.85 -7.77 -1.41
C GLY A 43 -14.39 -7.31 -1.30
N GLU A 44 -13.81 -6.89 -2.42
CA GLU A 44 -12.43 -6.37 -2.49
C GLU A 44 -12.31 -4.87 -2.21
N ALA A 45 -13.41 -4.16 -1.91
CA ALA A 45 -13.35 -2.73 -1.56
C ALA A 45 -12.68 -2.48 -0.20
N VAL A 46 -12.56 -3.51 0.63
CA VAL A 46 -11.91 -3.43 1.94
C VAL A 46 -11.06 -4.67 2.22
N PHE A 47 -9.95 -4.48 2.91
CA PHE A 47 -9.05 -5.53 3.36
C PHE A 47 -8.79 -5.40 4.85
N ARG A 48 -8.54 -6.52 5.51
CA ARG A 48 -8.11 -6.55 6.91
C ARG A 48 -6.60 -6.66 6.96
N ASP A 49 -5.92 -5.73 7.61
CA ASP A 49 -4.46 -5.79 7.73
C ASP A 49 -4.04 -6.91 8.72
N PRO A 50 -3.09 -7.79 8.36
CA PRO A 50 -2.67 -8.90 9.23
C PRO A 50 -1.83 -8.50 10.45
N GLU A 51 -1.26 -7.30 10.48
CA GLU A 51 -0.48 -6.79 11.61
C GLU A 51 -1.32 -5.95 12.57
N THR A 52 -2.13 -5.03 12.03
CA THR A 52 -2.94 -4.10 12.84
C THR A 52 -4.32 -4.67 13.16
N GLU A 53 -4.75 -5.69 12.41
CA GLU A 53 -6.09 -6.25 12.46
C GLU A 53 -7.23 -5.28 12.08
N ALA A 54 -6.87 -4.06 11.67
CA ALA A 54 -7.81 -3.03 11.26
C ALA A 54 -8.32 -3.28 9.83
N TRP A 55 -9.52 -2.78 9.57
CA TRP A 55 -10.07 -2.74 8.22
C TRP A 55 -9.61 -1.46 7.52
N GLU A 56 -9.15 -1.62 6.30
CA GLU A 56 -8.67 -0.57 5.42
C GLU A 56 -9.42 -0.65 4.09
N THR A 57 -9.63 0.49 3.43
CA THR A 57 -10.11 0.53 2.05
C THR A 57 -9.06 -0.08 1.11
N ASP A 58 -9.48 -0.47 -0.08
CA ASP A 58 -8.57 -0.97 -1.12
C ASP A 58 -7.48 0.05 -1.46
N ASP A 59 -7.83 1.34 -1.58
CA ASP A 59 -6.88 2.43 -1.85
C ASP A 59 -5.79 2.57 -0.78
N ALA A 60 -6.17 2.43 0.50
CA ALA A 60 -5.23 2.52 1.62
C ALA A 60 -4.39 1.24 1.73
N TYR A 61 -5.04 0.08 1.64
CA TYR A 61 -4.37 -1.20 1.83
C TYR A 61 -3.42 -1.55 0.69
N LEU A 62 -3.82 -1.30 -0.57
CA LEU A 62 -3.06 -1.62 -1.78
C LEU A 62 -2.11 -0.49 -2.22
N SER A 63 -1.79 0.43 -1.31
CA SER A 63 -0.81 1.50 -1.53
C SER A 63 0.33 1.48 -0.51
N GLY A 64 1.35 2.32 -0.76
CA GLY A 64 2.54 2.45 0.08
C GLY A 64 3.52 1.28 -0.10
N ALA A 65 4.03 0.74 1.00
CA ALA A 65 5.04 -0.33 1.01
C ALA A 65 4.47 -1.72 0.63
N VAL A 66 3.85 -1.83 -0.55
CA VAL A 66 3.11 -3.02 -1.00
C VAL A 66 3.95 -4.29 -1.06
N ARG A 67 5.26 -4.19 -1.36
CA ARG A 67 6.20 -5.33 -1.29
C ARG A 67 6.29 -5.90 0.13
N THR A 68 6.41 -5.03 1.13
CA THR A 68 6.45 -5.43 2.54
C THR A 68 5.09 -5.95 3.01
N LYS A 69 3.99 -5.28 2.61
CA LYS A 69 2.62 -5.74 2.90
C LYS A 69 2.37 -7.14 2.31
N LEU A 70 2.84 -7.43 1.10
CA LEU A 70 2.71 -8.75 0.47
C LEU A 70 3.42 -9.84 1.28
N ALA A 71 4.67 -9.60 1.69
CA ALA A 71 5.42 -10.56 2.51
C ALA A 71 4.68 -10.88 3.82
N ARG A 72 4.13 -9.86 4.47
CA ARG A 72 3.32 -10.00 5.70
C ARG A 72 2.02 -10.77 5.46
N ALA A 73 1.31 -10.45 4.39
CA ALA A 73 0.08 -11.13 4.02
C ALA A 73 0.31 -12.62 3.71
N VAL A 74 1.42 -12.97 3.06
CA VAL A 74 1.80 -14.38 2.82
C VAL A 74 2.04 -15.12 4.12
N ALA A 75 2.87 -14.56 5.02
CA ALA A 75 3.14 -15.17 6.33
C ALA A 75 1.90 -15.26 7.24
N ALA A 76 0.92 -14.38 7.04
CA ALA A 76 -0.37 -14.46 7.71
C ALA A 76 -1.26 -15.55 7.10
N ALA A 77 -1.32 -15.64 5.77
CA ALA A 77 -2.13 -16.62 5.04
C ALA A 77 -1.72 -18.08 5.31
N GLU A 78 -0.45 -18.33 5.65
CA GLU A 78 0.02 -19.64 6.09
C GLU A 78 -0.63 -20.12 7.40
N ARG A 79 -1.03 -19.18 8.27
CA ARG A 79 -1.64 -19.47 9.57
C ARG A 79 -3.15 -19.30 9.55
N ASP A 80 -3.65 -18.38 8.73
CA ASP A 80 -5.07 -18.05 8.62
C ASP A 80 -5.45 -17.83 7.14
N PRO A 81 -6.19 -18.78 6.53
CA PRO A 81 -6.60 -18.71 5.13
C PRO A 81 -7.40 -17.47 4.74
N ARG A 82 -7.98 -16.73 5.71
CA ARG A 82 -8.72 -15.49 5.43
C ARG A 82 -7.86 -14.42 4.77
N TYR A 83 -6.55 -14.43 4.98
CA TYR A 83 -5.61 -13.50 4.34
C TYR A 83 -5.21 -13.89 2.90
N ALA A 84 -5.68 -15.03 2.38
CA ALA A 84 -5.39 -15.43 1.00
C ALA A 84 -5.86 -14.39 -0.03
N ARG A 85 -6.99 -13.72 0.22
CA ARG A 85 -7.47 -12.63 -0.64
C ARG A 85 -6.53 -11.42 -0.65
N ASN A 86 -5.91 -11.11 0.49
CA ASN A 86 -4.95 -10.01 0.59
C ASN A 86 -3.71 -10.32 -0.26
N VAL A 87 -3.22 -11.56 -0.20
CA VAL A 87 -2.10 -12.02 -1.04
C VAL A 87 -2.44 -11.89 -2.52
N ALA A 88 -3.63 -12.32 -2.93
CA ALA A 88 -4.07 -12.23 -4.32
C ALA A 88 -4.16 -10.77 -4.81
N ALA A 89 -4.69 -9.86 -3.97
CA ALA A 89 -4.77 -8.44 -4.29
C ALA A 89 -3.38 -7.77 -4.36
N LEU A 90 -2.54 -7.97 -3.35
CA LEU A 90 -1.20 -7.38 -3.28
C LEU A 90 -0.29 -7.83 -4.43
N ARG A 91 -0.39 -9.10 -4.86
CA ARG A 91 0.34 -9.60 -6.04
C ARG A 91 0.00 -8.83 -7.32
N ARG A 92 -1.24 -8.35 -7.47
CA ARG A 92 -1.68 -7.61 -8.67
C ARG A 92 -1.15 -6.17 -8.71
N VAL A 93 -0.80 -5.59 -7.56
CA VAL A 93 -0.37 -4.18 -7.44
C VAL A 93 1.13 -4.04 -7.18
N GLN A 94 1.91 -5.08 -7.44
CA GLN A 94 3.36 -5.00 -7.27
C GLN A 94 3.95 -4.00 -8.29
N PRO A 95 4.74 -3.00 -7.84
CA PRO A 95 5.41 -2.11 -8.76
C PRO A 95 6.44 -2.90 -9.56
N GLU A 96 6.62 -2.54 -10.83
CA GLU A 96 7.63 -3.16 -11.68
C GLU A 96 9.03 -3.00 -11.07
N ASP A 97 9.86 -4.02 -11.26
CA ASP A 97 11.27 -3.91 -10.92
C ASP A 97 11.94 -2.95 -11.91
N LEU A 98 12.64 -1.94 -11.40
CA LEU A 98 13.45 -1.05 -12.23
C LEU A 98 14.67 -1.82 -12.74
N LEU A 99 14.87 -1.82 -14.05
CA LEU A 99 16.09 -2.35 -14.64
C LEU A 99 17.25 -1.37 -14.42
N PRO A 100 18.51 -1.84 -14.43
CA PRO A 100 19.67 -0.93 -14.38
C PRO A 100 19.62 0.15 -15.46
N SER A 101 19.06 -0.15 -16.63
CA SER A 101 18.88 0.81 -17.73
C SER A 101 17.86 1.92 -17.44
N ASP A 102 16.93 1.69 -16.52
CA ASP A 102 15.89 2.66 -16.13
C ASP A 102 16.41 3.65 -15.09
N ILE A 103 17.58 3.38 -14.51
CA ILE A 103 18.22 4.19 -13.48
C ILE A 103 19.29 5.07 -14.13
N THR A 104 19.00 6.37 -14.27
CA THR A 104 20.00 7.32 -14.75
C THR A 104 20.78 7.94 -13.59
N ALA A 105 22.06 7.57 -13.47
CA ALA A 105 23.00 8.16 -12.54
C ALA A 105 23.59 9.46 -13.11
N ARG A 106 23.11 10.62 -12.66
CA ARG A 106 23.72 11.91 -13.00
C ARG A 106 24.72 12.32 -11.91
N LEU A 107 25.80 12.99 -12.30
CA LEU A 107 26.68 13.66 -11.33
C LEU A 107 25.84 14.63 -10.49
N GLY A 108 25.98 14.53 -9.17
CA GLY A 108 25.16 15.27 -8.20
C GLY A 108 23.84 14.58 -7.80
N ALA A 109 23.58 13.34 -8.26
CA ALA A 109 22.47 12.57 -7.69
C ALA A 109 22.68 12.35 -6.18
N PRO A 110 21.66 12.53 -5.34
CA PRO A 110 21.82 12.58 -3.87
C PRO A 110 22.28 11.25 -3.25
N TRP A 111 22.19 10.16 -4.01
CA TRP A 111 22.62 8.82 -3.60
C TRP A 111 24.04 8.47 -4.08
N ILE A 112 24.70 9.34 -4.86
CA ILE A 112 26.10 9.19 -5.26
C ILE A 112 26.95 10.04 -4.31
N PRO A 113 27.78 9.42 -3.45
CA PRO A 113 28.68 10.14 -2.57
C PRO A 113 29.63 11.07 -3.34
N VAL A 114 29.86 12.27 -2.80
CA VAL A 114 30.82 13.23 -3.38
C VAL A 114 32.21 12.63 -3.52
N ALA A 115 32.66 11.86 -2.53
CA ALA A 115 33.96 11.20 -2.55
C ALA A 115 34.11 10.24 -3.75
N ASP A 116 33.04 9.55 -4.15
CA ASP A 116 33.07 8.66 -5.31
C ASP A 116 33.18 9.46 -6.62
N ILE A 117 32.55 10.64 -6.69
CA ILE A 117 32.67 11.54 -7.84
C ILE A 117 34.11 12.10 -7.93
N GLU A 118 34.69 12.54 -6.82
CA GLU A 118 36.06 13.08 -6.77
C GLU A 118 37.11 12.01 -7.11
N ALA A 119 36.95 10.79 -6.58
CA ALA A 119 37.82 9.66 -6.88
C ALA A 119 37.76 9.29 -8.37
N PHE A 120 36.56 9.18 -8.94
CA PHE A 120 36.37 8.90 -10.37
C PHE A 120 36.99 10.00 -11.25
N ALA A 121 36.77 11.28 -10.90
CA ALA A 121 37.36 12.41 -11.61
C ALA A 121 38.90 12.39 -11.57
N ALA A 122 39.48 12.08 -10.41
CA ALA A 122 40.93 11.96 -10.25
C ALA A 122 41.52 10.79 -11.03
N GLU A 123 40.83 9.65 -11.07
CA GLU A 123 41.23 8.47 -11.84
C GLU A 123 41.21 8.77 -13.36
N VAL A 124 40.12 9.34 -13.86
CA VAL A 124 39.92 9.55 -15.30
C VAL A 124 40.75 10.73 -15.83
N MET A 125 40.89 11.81 -15.07
CA MET A 125 41.59 13.03 -15.52
C MET A 125 43.03 13.13 -15.00
N GLY A 126 43.46 12.24 -14.10
CA GLY A 126 44.81 12.25 -13.53
C GLY A 126 45.10 13.45 -12.61
N THR A 127 44.07 14.14 -12.12
CA THR A 127 44.23 15.31 -11.24
C THR A 127 43.18 15.33 -10.14
N ALA A 128 43.59 15.70 -8.92
CA ALA A 128 42.65 15.90 -7.82
C ALA A 128 41.67 17.03 -8.16
N THR A 129 40.39 16.80 -7.88
CA THR A 129 39.29 17.75 -8.07
C THR A 129 38.40 17.76 -6.83
N THR A 130 37.86 18.92 -6.46
CA THR A 130 36.92 19.06 -5.34
C THR A 130 35.54 19.44 -5.87
N VAL A 131 34.51 18.68 -5.51
CA VAL A 131 33.11 18.98 -5.85
C VAL A 131 32.55 19.91 -4.76
N ARG A 132 31.94 21.03 -5.17
CA ARG A 132 31.33 22.03 -4.28
C ARG A 132 29.85 22.21 -4.56
#